data_AF-A0AAW9SDQ2-F1
#
_entry.id   AF-A0AAW9SDQ2-F1
#
_cell.length_a   1.000
_cell.length_b   1.000
_cell.length_c   1.000
_cell.angle_alpha   90.00
_cell.angle_beta   90.00
_cell.angle_gamma   90.00
#
_symmetry.space_group_name_H-M   'P 1'
#
loop_
_entity.id
_entity.type
_entity.pdbx_description
1 polymer ?
#
loop_
_entity_poly.entity_id
_entity_poly.type
_entity_poly.pdbx_seq_one_letter_code
_entity_poly.pdbx_strand_id
1 'polypeptide(L)'
;MNSVKSMTAILSSVLMFFVFACSPQQNEEKKDDMKELEAQLMEQKKEIVSDINASILKVEKKLAVLEEKLQAEELEEELKQQLEGTKEKLTMQKDNLESQLQKVETVTNENLEVFKNEIASQTVAIDQELDKLSEDMKGLISKED
;
A
#
# COMPACT_ATOMS: atom_id res chain seq x y z
N MET A 1 48.76 -4.15 62.16
CA MET A 1 48.24 -5.17 61.21
C MET A 1 46.72 -5.06 61.17
N ASN A 2 46.21 -4.11 60.39
CA ASN A 2 44.78 -3.87 60.20
C ASN A 2 44.46 -4.07 58.72
N SER A 3 44.10 -5.30 58.30
CA SER A 3 43.64 -5.50 56.91
C SER A 3 42.92 -6.84 56.68
N VAL A 4 42.02 -7.30 57.56
CA VAL A 4 41.33 -8.57 57.28
C VAL A 4 39.88 -8.70 57.74
N LYS A 5 39.21 -7.62 58.17
CA LYS A 5 37.81 -7.71 58.65
C LYS A 5 36.75 -7.10 57.73
N SER A 6 37.12 -6.62 56.54
CA SER A 6 36.19 -5.89 55.65
C SER A 6 36.05 -6.50 54.24
N MET A 7 36.15 -7.82 54.11
CA MET A 7 36.06 -8.48 52.80
C MET A 7 35.27 -9.80 52.80
N THR A 8 34.38 -9.99 53.78
CA THR A 8 33.46 -11.15 53.83
C THR A 8 31.99 -10.77 53.82
N ALA A 9 31.64 -9.48 53.72
CA ALA A 9 30.24 -9.02 53.71
C ALA A 9 29.65 -8.77 52.31
N ILE A 10 30.46 -8.76 51.24
CA ILE A 10 29.99 -8.39 49.90
C ILE A 10 29.69 -9.62 49.00
N LEU A 11 30.12 -10.83 49.41
CA LEU A 11 29.88 -12.03 48.62
C LEU A 11 28.53 -12.72 48.88
N SER A 12 27.70 -12.18 49.79
CA SER A 12 26.40 -12.77 50.14
C SER A 12 25.19 -12.03 49.52
N SER A 13 25.41 -10.94 48.77
CA SER A 13 24.31 -10.11 48.23
C SER A 13 24.03 -10.34 46.73
N VAL A 14 24.84 -11.14 46.04
CA VAL A 14 24.65 -11.46 44.61
C VAL A 14 23.83 -12.76 44.41
N LEU A 15 23.57 -13.51 45.48
CA LEU A 15 22.83 -14.78 45.44
C LEU A 15 21.36 -14.65 45.90
N MET A 16 20.73 -13.49 45.71
CA MET A 16 19.27 -13.32 45.85
C MET A 16 18.57 -12.82 44.57
N PHE A 17 19.28 -12.68 43.45
CA PHE A 17 18.64 -12.37 42.15
C PHE A 17 18.16 -13.61 41.37
N PHE A 18 18.46 -14.83 41.84
CA PHE A 18 18.04 -16.08 41.21
C PHE A 18 16.74 -16.69 41.78
N VAL A 19 15.80 -15.85 42.24
CA VAL A 19 14.45 -16.29 42.61
C VAL A 19 13.34 -15.63 41.79
N PHE A 20 13.67 -14.97 40.67
CA PHE A 20 12.69 -14.59 39.65
C PHE A 20 12.67 -15.62 38.50
N ALA A 21 12.50 -16.89 38.84
CA ALA A 21 12.15 -17.94 37.91
C ALA A 21 10.71 -18.41 38.20
N CYS A 22 9.74 -17.51 38.00
CA CYS A 22 8.31 -17.78 37.73
C CYS A 22 7.50 -16.49 37.96
N SER A 23 7.47 -15.61 36.96
CA SER A 23 6.44 -14.58 36.88
C SER A 23 5.68 -14.79 35.57
N PRO A 24 4.44 -15.30 35.58
CA PRO A 24 3.61 -15.42 34.38
C PRO A 24 3.21 -14.06 33.77
N GLN A 25 3.59 -12.93 34.38
CA GLN A 25 3.21 -11.57 33.98
C GLN A 25 3.90 -11.04 32.71
N GLN A 26 5.13 -11.45 32.37
CA GLN A 26 5.79 -10.99 31.13
C GLN A 26 5.19 -11.60 29.84
N ASN A 27 4.34 -12.63 29.98
CA ASN A 27 3.71 -13.32 28.87
C ASN A 27 2.36 -12.68 28.46
N GLU A 28 1.78 -11.84 29.32
CA GLU A 28 0.50 -11.16 29.05
C GLU A 28 0.74 -9.82 28.33
N GLU A 29 1.70 -9.01 28.78
CA GLU A 29 2.08 -7.74 28.12
C GLU A 29 2.46 -7.93 26.64
N LYS A 30 3.32 -8.93 26.34
CA LYS A 30 3.70 -9.24 24.95
C LYS A 30 2.55 -9.76 24.10
N LYS A 31 1.52 -10.37 24.70
CA LYS A 31 0.33 -10.82 23.96
C LYS A 31 -0.58 -9.65 23.62
N ASP A 32 -0.67 -8.67 24.49
CA ASP A 32 -1.49 -7.49 24.24
C ASP A 32 -0.83 -6.57 23.20
N ASP A 33 0.50 -6.38 23.24
CA ASP A 33 1.24 -5.69 22.19
C ASP A 33 1.08 -6.37 20.81
N MET A 34 1.09 -7.71 20.79
CA MET A 34 0.94 -8.50 19.55
C MET A 34 -0.48 -8.36 18.97
N LYS A 35 -1.51 -8.36 19.82
CA LYS A 35 -2.90 -8.14 19.39
C LYS A 35 -3.12 -6.72 18.88
N GLU A 36 -2.50 -5.73 19.52
CA GLU A 36 -2.57 -4.34 19.06
C GLU A 36 -1.91 -4.19 17.68
N LEU A 37 -0.75 -4.81 17.49
CA LEU A 37 -0.05 -4.82 16.20
C LEU A 37 -0.87 -5.53 15.11
N GLU A 38 -1.52 -6.66 15.42
CA GLU A 38 -2.40 -7.37 14.48
C GLU A 38 -3.64 -6.54 14.10
N ALA A 39 -4.21 -5.81 15.06
CA ALA A 39 -5.34 -4.92 14.81
C ALA A 39 -4.95 -3.73 13.92
N GLN A 40 -3.80 -3.10 14.20
CA GLN A 40 -3.25 -2.02 13.37
C GLN A 40 -2.99 -2.51 11.94
N LEU A 41 -2.42 -3.71 11.80
CA LEU A 41 -2.18 -4.32 10.49
C LEU A 41 -3.48 -4.54 9.72
N MET A 42 -4.50 -5.11 10.36
CA MET A 42 -5.77 -5.37 9.70
C MET A 42 -6.42 -4.08 9.22
N GLU A 43 -6.32 -3.00 9.99
CA GLU A 43 -6.84 -1.69 9.57
C GLU A 43 -6.03 -1.12 8.39
N GLN A 44 -4.69 -1.16 8.44
CA GLN A 44 -3.87 -0.71 7.32
C GLN A 44 -4.12 -1.52 6.04
N LYS A 45 -4.27 -2.84 6.16
CA LYS A 45 -4.60 -3.72 5.03
C LYS A 45 -5.96 -3.35 4.43
N LYS A 46 -6.95 -3.07 5.27
CA LYS A 46 -8.28 -2.63 4.84
C LYS A 46 -8.24 -1.28 4.13
N GLU A 47 -7.45 -0.33 4.64
CA GLU A 47 -7.22 0.97 4.00
C GLU A 47 -6.60 0.78 2.60
N ILE A 48 -5.54 -0.03 2.48
CA ILE A 48 -4.90 -0.30 1.18
C ILE A 48 -5.85 -0.99 0.20
N VAL A 49 -6.62 -1.98 0.67
CA VAL A 49 -7.66 -2.64 -0.15
C VAL A 49 -8.69 -1.62 -0.64
N SER A 50 -9.12 -0.71 0.23
CA SER A 50 -10.04 0.36 -0.13
C SER A 50 -9.44 1.28 -1.20
N ASP A 51 -8.19 1.69 -1.04
CA ASP A 51 -7.47 2.57 -1.97
C ASP A 51 -7.29 1.92 -3.34
N ILE A 52 -6.88 0.65 -3.40
CA ILE A 52 -6.73 -0.09 -4.64
C ILE A 52 -8.08 -0.19 -5.37
N ASN A 53 -9.15 -0.54 -4.65
CA ASN A 53 -10.48 -0.61 -5.24
C ASN A 53 -10.95 0.76 -5.78
N ALA A 54 -10.67 1.84 -5.05
CA ALA A 54 -10.99 3.19 -5.52
C ALA A 54 -10.21 3.55 -6.80
N SER A 55 -8.94 3.16 -6.90
CA SER A 55 -8.11 3.36 -8.11
C SER A 55 -8.61 2.51 -9.28
N ILE A 56 -9.00 1.25 -9.06
CA ILE A 56 -9.60 0.39 -10.11
C ILE A 56 -10.88 1.06 -10.64
N LEU A 57 -11.78 1.50 -9.76
CA LEU A 57 -13.03 2.18 -10.18
C LEU A 57 -12.77 3.46 -10.97
N LYS A 58 -11.70 4.21 -10.66
CA LYS A 58 -11.30 5.39 -11.44
C LYS A 58 -10.86 4.98 -12.86
N VAL A 59 -10.03 3.95 -12.98
CA VAL A 59 -9.56 3.44 -14.27
C VAL A 59 -10.73 2.92 -15.10
N GLU A 60 -11.64 2.15 -14.51
CA GLU A 60 -12.83 1.61 -15.19
C GLU A 60 -13.74 2.70 -15.75
N LYS A 61 -14.02 3.76 -14.96
CA LYS A 61 -14.81 4.90 -15.45
C LYS A 61 -14.18 5.54 -16.67
N LYS A 62 -12.85 5.61 -16.73
CA LYS A 62 -12.14 6.25 -17.85
C LYS A 62 -11.98 5.33 -19.05
N LEU A 63 -11.84 4.02 -18.84
CA LEU A 63 -11.97 3.02 -19.90
C LEU A 63 -13.35 3.12 -20.57
N ALA A 64 -14.43 3.27 -19.80
CA ALA A 64 -15.77 3.43 -20.35
C ALA A 64 -15.89 4.70 -21.23
N VAL A 65 -15.32 5.84 -20.78
CA VAL A 65 -15.27 7.07 -21.58
C VAL A 65 -14.46 6.90 -22.86
N LEU A 66 -13.32 6.20 -22.80
CA LEU A 66 -12.51 5.90 -23.98
C LEU A 66 -13.26 5.00 -24.97
N GLU A 67 -13.98 4.00 -24.47
CA GLU A 67 -14.78 3.11 -25.32
C GLU A 67 -15.92 3.84 -26.01
N GLU A 68 -16.62 4.72 -25.32
CA GLU A 68 -17.66 5.59 -25.92
C GLU A 68 -17.06 6.47 -27.03
N LYS A 69 -15.89 7.06 -26.79
CA LYS A 69 -15.22 7.90 -27.79
C LYS A 69 -14.74 7.11 -29.00
N LEU A 70 -14.16 5.93 -28.80
CA LEU A 70 -13.72 5.05 -29.89
C LEU A 70 -14.87 4.55 -30.77
N GLN A 71 -16.10 4.57 -30.26
CA GLN A 71 -17.31 4.23 -31.02
C GLN A 71 -17.88 5.42 -31.81
N ALA A 72 -17.39 6.65 -31.60
CA ALA A 72 -17.79 7.80 -32.40
C ALA A 72 -17.27 7.65 -33.84
N GLU A 73 -18.14 7.84 -34.83
CA GLU A 73 -17.88 7.53 -36.24
C GLU A 73 -16.88 8.48 -36.94
N GLU A 74 -16.50 9.60 -36.30
CA GLU A 74 -15.69 10.68 -36.91
C GLU A 74 -14.31 10.89 -36.25
N LEU A 75 -13.65 9.83 -35.81
CA LEU A 75 -12.26 9.93 -35.35
C LEU A 75 -11.27 9.78 -36.51
N GLU A 76 -10.33 10.71 -36.63
CA GLU A 76 -9.16 10.54 -37.50
C GLU A 76 -8.38 9.28 -37.09
N GLU A 77 -7.83 8.55 -38.08
CA GLU A 77 -7.19 7.25 -37.85
C GLU A 77 -6.00 7.32 -36.88
N GLU A 78 -5.21 8.40 -36.92
CA GLU A 78 -4.11 8.64 -35.99
C GLU A 78 -4.61 8.84 -34.56
N LEU A 79 -5.73 9.54 -34.39
CA LEU A 79 -6.36 9.76 -33.09
C LEU A 79 -6.96 8.46 -32.54
N LYS A 80 -7.59 7.67 -33.41
CA LYS A 80 -8.10 6.34 -33.04
C LYS A 80 -6.98 5.44 -32.51
N GLN A 81 -5.82 5.42 -33.18
CA GLN A 81 -4.66 4.67 -32.71
C GLN A 81 -4.12 5.18 -31.36
N GLN A 82 -4.10 6.50 -31.14
CA GLN A 82 -3.69 7.07 -29.85
C GLN A 82 -4.65 6.69 -28.71
N LEU A 83 -5.96 6.71 -28.98
CA LEU A 83 -6.99 6.31 -28.01
C LEU A 83 -6.95 4.80 -27.73
N GLU A 84 -6.73 3.96 -28.74
CA GLU A 84 -6.53 2.52 -28.58
C GLU A 84 -5.28 2.20 -27.75
N GLY A 85 -4.15 2.87 -28.02
CA GLY A 85 -2.93 2.71 -27.23
C GLY A 85 -3.10 3.16 -25.77
N THR A 86 -3.89 4.21 -25.54
CA THR A 86 -4.23 4.66 -24.19
C THR A 86 -5.15 3.67 -23.48
N LYS A 87 -6.14 3.11 -24.19
CA LYS A 87 -7.03 2.06 -23.68
C LYS A 87 -6.22 0.83 -23.25
N GLU A 88 -5.28 0.38 -24.07
CA GLU A 88 -4.42 -0.76 -23.76
C GLU A 88 -3.58 -0.49 -22.50
N LYS A 89 -3.01 0.71 -22.38
CA LYS A 89 -2.23 1.12 -21.22
C LYS A 89 -3.03 1.15 -19.92
N LEU A 90 -4.23 1.74 -19.95
CA LEU A 90 -5.15 1.74 -18.80
C LEU A 90 -5.61 0.32 -18.44
N THR A 91 -5.80 -0.55 -19.42
CA THR A 91 -6.14 -1.96 -19.19
C THR A 91 -5.01 -2.68 -18.45
N MET A 92 -3.75 -2.50 -18.89
CA MET A 92 -2.58 -3.06 -18.19
C MET A 92 -2.45 -2.54 -16.76
N GLN A 93 -2.75 -1.25 -16.53
CA GLN A 93 -2.72 -0.67 -15.19
C GLN A 93 -3.83 -1.25 -14.29
N LYS A 94 -5.04 -1.46 -14.83
CA LYS A 94 -6.12 -2.16 -14.12
C LYS A 94 -5.69 -3.57 -13.71
N ASP A 95 -5.15 -4.35 -14.64
CA ASP A 95 -4.71 -5.73 -14.37
C ASP A 95 -3.61 -5.76 -13.28
N ASN A 96 -2.71 -4.77 -13.28
CA ASN A 96 -1.68 -4.65 -12.26
C ASN A 96 -2.26 -4.30 -10.87
N LEU A 97 -3.21 -3.37 -10.80
CA LEU A 97 -3.91 -3.04 -9.56
C LEU A 97 -4.68 -4.25 -9.01
N GLU A 98 -5.34 -5.03 -9.87
CA GLU A 98 -6.01 -6.28 -9.48
C GLU A 98 -4.99 -7.33 -8.97
N SER A 99 -3.82 -7.43 -9.61
CA SER A 99 -2.74 -8.29 -9.11
C SER A 99 -2.22 -7.83 -7.74
N GLN A 100 -2.08 -6.51 -7.54
CA GLN A 100 -1.67 -5.96 -6.25
C GLN A 100 -2.72 -6.17 -5.16
N LEU A 101 -4.01 -6.09 -5.49
CA LEU A 101 -5.10 -6.42 -4.56
C LEU A 101 -4.94 -7.86 -4.02
N GLN A 102 -4.71 -8.83 -4.92
CA GLN A 102 -4.46 -10.22 -4.52
C GLN A 102 -3.18 -10.38 -3.67
N LYS A 103 -2.15 -9.59 -3.95
CA LYS A 103 -0.92 -9.60 -3.14
C LYS A 103 -1.17 -9.05 -1.74
N VAL A 104 -1.91 -7.95 -1.60
CA VAL A 104 -2.26 -7.38 -0.28
C VAL A 104 -3.05 -8.38 0.56
N GLU A 105 -3.90 -9.21 -0.06
CA GLU A 105 -4.61 -10.28 0.64
C GLU A 105 -3.67 -11.34 1.25
N THR A 106 -2.47 -11.54 0.69
CA THR A 106 -1.54 -12.63 1.04
C THR A 106 -0.29 -12.17 1.83
N VAL A 107 -0.18 -10.89 2.15
CA VAL A 107 1.06 -10.25 2.62
C VAL A 107 1.14 -10.01 4.14
N THR A 108 2.37 -10.09 4.68
CA THR A 108 2.78 -9.76 6.07
C THR A 108 3.20 -8.28 6.26
N ASN A 109 3.38 -7.83 7.51
CA ASN A 109 3.57 -6.42 7.91
C ASN A 109 4.68 -5.65 7.15
N GLU A 110 5.90 -6.18 7.08
CA GLU A 110 7.05 -5.47 6.47
C GLU A 110 6.84 -5.20 4.98
N ASN A 111 6.10 -6.08 4.32
CA ASN A 111 5.81 -5.99 2.90
C ASN A 111 4.66 -4.99 2.63
N LEU A 112 3.78 -4.76 3.60
CA LEU A 112 2.60 -3.89 3.45
C LEU A 112 2.98 -2.43 3.12
N GLU A 113 4.03 -1.90 3.75
CA GLU A 113 4.53 -0.54 3.49
C GLU A 113 5.13 -0.40 2.08
N VAL A 114 5.80 -1.43 1.58
CA VAL A 114 6.31 -1.45 0.19
C VAL A 114 5.13 -1.43 -0.79
N PHE A 115 4.09 -2.23 -0.55
CA PHE A 115 2.88 -2.24 -1.37
C PHE A 115 2.18 -0.87 -1.37
N LYS A 116 2.00 -0.26 -0.20
CA LYS A 116 1.38 1.06 -0.07
C LYS A 116 2.05 2.11 -0.96
N ASN A 117 3.38 2.16 -0.94
CA ASN A 117 4.15 3.09 -1.77
C ASN A 117 4.02 2.80 -3.27
N GLU A 118 3.95 1.52 -3.65
CA GLU A 118 3.74 1.13 -5.05
C GLU A 118 2.35 1.54 -5.56
N ILE A 119 1.30 1.38 -4.75
CA ILE A 119 -0.07 1.84 -5.07
C ILE A 119 -0.11 3.35 -5.26
N ALA A 120 0.50 4.10 -4.34
CA ALA A 120 0.51 5.56 -4.40
C ALA A 120 1.20 6.06 -5.68
N SER A 121 2.32 5.45 -6.05
CA SER A 121 3.04 5.76 -7.29
C SER A 121 2.21 5.47 -8.54
N GLN A 122 1.58 4.30 -8.61
CA GLN A 122 0.74 3.93 -9.75
C GLN A 122 -0.50 4.82 -9.87
N THR A 123 -1.11 5.18 -8.74
CA THR A 123 -2.26 6.10 -8.72
C THR A 123 -1.89 7.47 -9.28
N VAL A 124 -0.70 8.00 -8.93
CA VAL A 124 -0.20 9.27 -9.48
C VAL A 124 0.09 9.17 -10.98
N ALA A 125 0.70 8.07 -11.43
CA ALA A 125 0.98 7.86 -12.85
C ALA A 125 -0.32 7.77 -13.68
N ILE A 126 -1.32 7.07 -13.14
CA ILE A 126 -2.67 7.01 -13.68
C ILE A 126 -3.24 8.43 -13.80
N ASP A 127 -3.24 9.22 -12.72
CA ASP A 127 -3.80 10.59 -12.75
C ASP A 127 -3.12 11.47 -13.81
N GLN A 128 -1.79 11.41 -13.96
CA GLN A 128 -1.04 12.17 -14.97
C GLN A 128 -1.37 11.77 -16.42
N GLU A 129 -1.47 10.48 -16.70
CA GLU A 129 -1.83 10.00 -18.05
C GLU A 129 -3.25 10.41 -18.43
N LEU A 130 -4.12 10.50 -17.43
CA LEU A 130 -5.50 10.87 -17.63
C LEU A 130 -5.70 12.37 -17.80
N ASP A 131 -4.89 13.20 -17.13
CA ASP A 131 -4.87 14.65 -17.35
C ASP A 131 -4.41 14.97 -18.77
N LYS A 132 -3.33 14.30 -19.22
CA LYS A 132 -2.85 14.43 -20.59
C LYS A 132 -3.92 14.05 -21.61
N LEU A 133 -4.60 12.92 -21.40
CA LEU A 133 -5.69 12.49 -22.25
C LEU A 133 -6.85 13.52 -22.25
N SER A 134 -7.17 14.10 -21.10
CA SER A 134 -8.20 15.15 -21.00
C SER A 134 -7.83 16.41 -21.76
N GLU A 135 -6.55 16.78 -21.79
CA GLU A 135 -6.07 17.93 -22.56
C GLU A 135 -6.12 17.64 -24.07
N ASP A 136 -5.65 16.47 -24.50
CA ASP A 136 -5.71 16.05 -25.90
C ASP A 136 -7.16 16.05 -26.40
N MET A 137 -8.11 15.55 -25.60
CA MET A 137 -9.54 15.58 -25.91
C MET A 137 -10.13 17.00 -25.99
N LYS A 138 -9.70 17.93 -25.14
CA LYS A 138 -10.17 19.33 -25.20
C LYS A 138 -9.61 20.06 -26.41
N GLY A 139 -8.35 19.80 -26.77
CA GLY A 139 -7.69 20.41 -27.91
C GLY A 139 -8.36 20.07 -29.25
N LEU A 140 -9.04 18.93 -29.32
CA LEU A 140 -9.76 18.47 -30.51
C LEU A 140 -11.15 19.13 -30.63
N ILE A 141 -11.90 19.21 -29.53
CA ILE A 141 -13.21 19.90 -29.49
C ILE A 141 -13.05 21.42 -29.77
N SER A 142 -11.90 21.99 -29.45
CA SER A 142 -11.64 23.44 -29.60
C SER A 142 -11.13 23.83 -30.99
N LYS A 143 -10.82 22.87 -31.89
CA LYS A 143 -10.38 23.16 -33.26
C LYS A 143 -11.52 23.26 -34.27
N GLU A 144 -12.76 23.11 -33.82
CA GLU A 144 -13.98 23.15 -34.65
C GLU A 144 -14.73 24.50 -34.64
N ASP A 145 -14.21 25.56 -34.00
CA ASP A 145 -14.77 26.93 -34.06
C ASP A 145 -13.94 27.90 -34.93
#